data_AF-A0AAU3T943-F1
#
_entry.id   AF-A0AAU3T943-F1
#
_cell.length_a   1.000
_cell.length_b   1.000
_cell.length_c   1.000
_cell.angle_alpha   90.00
_cell.angle_beta   90.00
_cell.angle_gamma   90.00
#
_symmetry.space_group_name_H-M   'P 1'
#
loop_
_entity.id
_entity.type
_entity.pdbx_description
1 polymer ?
#
loop_
_entity_poly.entity_id
_entity_poly.type
_entity_poly.pdbx_seq_one_letter_code
_entity_poly.pdbx_strand_id
1 'polypeptide(L)'
;MSEAALEGCLAAARAWEFELAWKLCWLEKGLAGPGWRRSGMPLQVRVELHEASGLWTAVGDDGKRRVRETAETADEATALVHEAFGLKAWRPQPPPPPGWHRFTLVHGPVGRTPGYADPRYDAIKARPPQGCVPEDLNGSFGLRCERPGARLLDAVGELCGEIRAAHGLLMSDLGIEKLWEWSSDGPDGWGAEIVGQLLLMAAERGPELGYGVDDLVSFLRTAAAGSAGG
;
A
#
# COMPACT_ATOMS: atom_id res chain seq x y z
N MET A 1 -21.01 -14.52 -28.82
CA MET A 1 -19.91 -13.71 -28.26
C MET A 1 -18.92 -13.46 -29.37
N SER A 2 -18.47 -12.21 -29.56
CA SER A 2 -17.47 -11.87 -30.57
C SER A 2 -16.09 -12.37 -30.16
N GLU A 3 -15.22 -12.60 -31.13
CA GLU A 3 -13.82 -13.02 -30.93
C GLU A 3 -13.06 -12.07 -29.98
N ALA A 4 -13.29 -10.76 -30.11
CA ALA A 4 -12.75 -9.73 -29.21
C ALA A 4 -13.21 -9.87 -27.74
N ALA A 5 -14.43 -10.34 -27.49
CA ALA A 5 -14.91 -10.58 -26.13
C ALA A 5 -14.27 -11.83 -25.51
N LEU A 6 -13.88 -12.81 -26.34
CA LEU A 6 -13.20 -14.02 -25.91
C LEU A 6 -11.73 -13.75 -25.57
N GLU A 7 -11.05 -12.92 -26.36
CA GLU A 7 -9.69 -12.44 -26.07
C GLU A 7 -9.63 -11.59 -24.79
N GLY A 8 -10.61 -10.71 -24.57
CA GLY A 8 -10.70 -9.92 -23.33
C GLY A 8 -10.86 -10.80 -22.07
N CYS A 9 -11.67 -11.86 -22.17
CA CYS A 9 -11.82 -12.84 -21.08
C CYS A 9 -10.54 -13.67 -20.85
N LEU A 10 -9.81 -14.04 -21.91
CA LEU A 10 -8.56 -14.80 -21.81
C LEU A 10 -7.40 -13.95 -21.25
N ALA A 11 -7.34 -12.66 -21.59
CA ALA A 11 -6.38 -11.72 -21.02
C ALA A 11 -6.66 -11.48 -19.53
N ALA A 12 -7.93 -11.29 -19.14
CA ALA A 12 -8.34 -11.18 -17.74
C ALA A 12 -8.05 -12.48 -16.95
N ALA A 13 -8.29 -13.65 -17.55
CA ALA A 13 -7.99 -14.94 -16.95
C ALA A 13 -6.49 -15.14 -16.69
N ARG A 14 -5.61 -14.74 -17.62
CA ARG A 14 -4.15 -14.81 -17.44
C ARG A 14 -3.61 -13.85 -16.38
N ALA A 15 -4.18 -12.64 -16.30
CA ALA A 15 -3.83 -11.70 -15.22
C ALA A 15 -4.25 -12.24 -13.84
N TRP A 16 -5.36 -12.99 -13.79
CA TRP A 16 -5.84 -13.66 -12.57
C TRP A 16 -5.03 -14.90 -12.23
N GLU A 17 -4.52 -15.66 -13.20
CA GLU A 17 -3.69 -16.85 -12.97
C GLU A 17 -2.40 -16.53 -12.21
N PHE A 18 -1.75 -15.39 -12.48
CA PHE A 18 -0.56 -14.97 -11.72
C PHE A 18 -0.90 -14.59 -10.27
N GLU A 19 -1.98 -13.85 -10.05
CA GLU A 19 -2.44 -13.45 -8.72
C GLU A 19 -2.91 -14.66 -7.88
N LEU A 20 -3.61 -15.62 -8.50
CA LEU A 20 -4.03 -16.87 -7.87
C LEU A 20 -2.85 -17.81 -7.61
N ALA A 21 -1.94 -17.98 -8.56
CA ALA A 21 -0.75 -18.82 -8.35
C ALA A 21 0.13 -18.28 -7.22
N TRP A 22 0.29 -16.95 -7.15
CA TRP A 22 1.00 -16.28 -6.06
C TRP A 22 0.31 -16.48 -4.69
N LYS A 23 -1.03 -16.29 -4.63
CA LYS A 23 -1.82 -16.51 -3.41
C LYS A 23 -1.83 -17.98 -2.97
N LEU A 24 -1.90 -18.93 -3.91
CA LEU A 24 -1.89 -20.37 -3.64
C LEU A 24 -0.53 -20.88 -3.16
N CYS A 25 0.56 -20.40 -3.75
CA CYS A 25 1.93 -20.73 -3.31
C CYS A 25 2.19 -20.24 -1.87
N TRP A 26 1.57 -19.12 -1.49
CA TRP A 26 1.59 -18.61 -0.11
C TRP A 26 0.67 -19.40 0.85
N LEU A 27 -0.48 -19.88 0.35
CA LEU A 27 -1.41 -20.69 1.12
C LEU A 27 -0.82 -22.09 1.46
N GLU A 28 -0.11 -22.71 0.52
CA GLU A 28 0.59 -23.99 0.75
C GLU A 28 1.67 -23.88 1.83
N LYS A 29 2.40 -22.76 1.89
CA LYS A 29 3.36 -22.50 2.98
C LYS A 29 2.69 -22.31 4.35
N GLY A 30 1.44 -21.85 4.38
CA GLY A 30 0.66 -21.68 5.61
C GLY A 30 -0.04 -22.97 6.11
N LEU A 31 -0.30 -23.92 5.22
CA LEU A 31 -1.08 -25.14 5.51
C LEU A 31 -0.22 -26.36 5.90
N ALA A 32 1.10 -26.30 5.76
CA ALA A 32 2.01 -27.42 6.01
C ALA A 32 2.39 -27.65 7.50
N GLY A 33 1.52 -27.30 8.45
CA GLY A 33 1.71 -27.56 9.88
C GLY A 33 0.53 -28.34 10.48
N PRO A 34 0.73 -29.49 11.17
CA PRO A 34 -0.38 -30.28 11.68
C PRO A 34 -0.90 -29.72 13.01
N GLY A 35 -2.22 -29.56 13.10
CA GLY A 35 -2.97 -29.36 14.35
C GLY A 35 -3.28 -27.89 14.68
N TRP A 36 -4.09 -27.71 15.72
CA TRP A 36 -4.52 -26.45 16.36
C TRP A 36 -5.91 -25.92 15.93
N ARG A 37 -6.93 -26.30 16.72
CA ARG A 37 -8.00 -25.37 17.07
C ARG A 37 -7.34 -24.19 17.81
N ARG A 38 -7.31 -22.99 17.22
CA ARG A 38 -6.78 -21.78 17.87
C ARG A 38 -7.93 -20.92 18.41
N SER A 39 -7.99 -20.79 19.73
CA SER A 39 -8.55 -19.59 20.36
C SER A 39 -7.66 -18.41 19.98
N GLY A 40 -8.24 -17.34 19.44
CA GLY A 40 -7.51 -16.16 18.97
C GLY A 40 -7.37 -16.08 17.44
N MET A 41 -8.46 -16.30 16.71
CA MET A 41 -8.51 -15.92 15.29
C MET A 41 -8.41 -14.39 15.21
N PRO A 42 -7.65 -13.82 14.25
CA PRO A 42 -7.77 -12.40 13.95
C PRO A 42 -9.23 -12.10 13.60
N LEU A 43 -9.73 -10.93 14.01
CA LEU A 43 -11.10 -10.50 13.79
C LEU A 43 -11.49 -10.72 12.32
N GLN A 44 -12.51 -11.55 12.09
CA GLN A 44 -13.07 -11.75 10.76
C GLN A 44 -14.28 -10.84 10.59
N VAL A 45 -14.27 -10.02 9.55
CA VAL A 45 -15.42 -9.18 9.19
C VAL A 45 -16.02 -9.65 7.87
N ARG A 46 -17.34 -9.82 7.85
CA ARG A 46 -18.12 -10.10 6.64
C ARG A 46 -19.14 -9.00 6.44
N VAL A 47 -19.30 -8.52 5.22
CA VAL A 47 -20.20 -7.42 4.90
C VAL A 47 -21.19 -7.86 3.83
N GLU A 48 -22.46 -7.51 4.01
CA GLU A 48 -23.56 -7.84 3.11
C GLU A 48 -24.48 -6.63 2.93
N LEU A 49 -24.95 -6.39 1.71
CA LEU A 49 -25.97 -5.37 1.41
C LEU A 49 -27.36 -5.98 1.62
N HIS A 50 -28.17 -5.36 2.46
CA HIS A 50 -29.59 -5.70 2.55
C HIS A 50 -30.37 -4.89 1.53
N GLU A 51 -30.66 -5.49 0.37
CA GLU A 51 -31.35 -4.81 -0.75
C GLU A 51 -32.68 -4.15 -0.34
N ALA A 52 -33.42 -4.74 0.61
CA ALA A 52 -34.70 -4.23 1.06
C ALA A 52 -34.61 -2.89 1.84
N SER A 53 -33.51 -2.66 2.55
CA SER A 53 -33.27 -1.42 3.32
C SER A 53 -32.24 -0.49 2.67
N GLY A 54 -31.47 -0.99 1.70
CA GLY A 54 -30.33 -0.27 1.12
C GLY A 54 -29.14 -0.13 2.08
N LEU A 55 -29.19 -0.76 3.26
CA LEU A 55 -28.14 -0.67 4.27
C LEU A 55 -27.19 -1.85 4.18
N TRP A 56 -25.92 -1.59 4.48
CA TRP A 56 -24.88 -2.58 4.62
C TRP A 56 -24.80 -3.07 6.06
N THR A 57 -24.75 -4.38 6.25
CA THR A 57 -24.51 -5.00 7.55
C THR A 57 -23.15 -5.66 7.57
N ALA A 58 -22.30 -5.27 8.52
CA ALA A 58 -21.04 -5.93 8.81
C ALA A 58 -21.20 -6.82 10.06
N VAL A 59 -20.64 -8.03 10.00
CA VAL A 59 -20.58 -8.97 11.12
C VAL A 59 -19.12 -9.28 11.42
N GLY A 60 -18.66 -8.87 12.60
CA GLY A 60 -17.34 -9.18 13.14
C GLY A 60 -17.37 -10.36 14.09
N ASP A 61 -16.40 -11.27 13.99
CA ASP A 61 -16.23 -12.43 14.86
C ASP A 61 -14.74 -12.68 15.18
N ASP A 62 -14.36 -12.71 16.46
CA ASP A 62 -13.01 -13.04 16.93
C ASP A 62 -12.88 -14.48 17.49
N GLY A 63 -13.93 -15.29 17.33
CA GLY A 63 -14.08 -16.63 17.89
C GLY A 63 -14.58 -16.67 19.33
N LYS A 64 -14.75 -15.52 20.00
CA LYS A 64 -15.29 -15.39 21.36
C LYS A 64 -16.54 -14.52 21.41
N ARG A 65 -16.57 -13.47 20.61
CA ARG A 65 -17.64 -12.50 20.51
C ARG A 65 -17.98 -12.27 19.05
N ARG A 66 -19.27 -12.10 18.79
CA ARG A 66 -19.79 -11.67 17.50
C ARG A 66 -20.51 -10.34 17.66
N VAL A 67 -20.19 -9.37 16.81
CA VAL A 67 -20.84 -8.06 16.75
C VAL A 67 -21.43 -7.88 15.35
N ARG A 68 -22.60 -7.26 15.28
CA ARG A 68 -23.26 -6.89 14.02
C ARG A 68 -23.53 -5.39 14.06
N GLU A 69 -23.09 -4.69 13.02
CA GLU A 69 -23.34 -3.26 12.84
C GLU A 69 -23.91 -3.02 11.44
N THR A 70 -24.73 -1.98 11.32
CA THR A 70 -25.40 -1.64 10.07
C THR A 70 -25.19 -0.16 9.75
N ALA A 71 -24.92 0.15 8.49
CA ALA A 71 -24.68 1.52 8.03
C ALA A 71 -25.08 1.73 6.56
N GLU A 72 -25.06 2.98 6.10
CA GLU A 72 -25.36 3.33 4.72
C GLU A 72 -24.27 2.87 3.71
N THR A 73 -23.06 2.59 4.19
CA THR A 73 -21.95 2.09 3.36
C THR A 73 -21.27 0.88 3.98
N ALA A 74 -20.66 0.03 3.14
CA ALA A 74 -19.92 -1.14 3.57
C ALA A 74 -18.75 -0.78 4.50
N ASP A 75 -18.04 0.30 4.18
CA ASP A 75 -16.89 0.76 4.96
C ASP A 75 -17.31 1.30 6.32
N GLU A 76 -18.42 2.03 6.39
CA GLU A 76 -18.99 2.54 7.64
C GLU A 76 -19.43 1.38 8.55
N ALA A 77 -20.10 0.37 8.00
CA ALA A 77 -20.50 -0.82 8.75
C ALA A 77 -19.28 -1.59 9.29
N THR A 78 -18.23 -1.74 8.46
CA THR A 78 -16.98 -2.39 8.84
C THR A 78 -16.24 -1.62 9.94
N ALA A 79 -16.20 -0.29 9.83
CA ALA A 79 -15.60 0.59 10.81
C ALA A 79 -16.28 0.48 12.17
N LEU A 80 -17.62 0.49 12.21
CA LEU A 80 -18.39 0.29 13.45
C LEU A 80 -18.07 -1.07 14.10
N VAL A 81 -17.93 -2.14 13.31
CA VAL A 81 -17.48 -3.44 13.83
C VAL A 81 -16.08 -3.33 14.44
N HIS A 82 -15.11 -2.74 13.74
CA HIS A 82 -13.76 -2.56 14.28
C HIS A 82 -13.75 -1.76 15.60
N GLU A 83 -14.51 -0.67 15.68
CA GLU A 83 -14.67 0.14 16.90
C GLU A 83 -15.29 -0.68 18.05
N ALA A 84 -16.28 -1.52 17.76
CA ALA A 84 -16.86 -2.41 18.75
C ALA A 84 -15.86 -3.46 19.29
N PHE A 85 -14.85 -3.82 18.50
CA PHE A 85 -13.69 -4.62 18.90
C PHE A 85 -12.52 -3.83 19.51
N GLY A 86 -12.71 -2.53 19.77
CA GLY A 86 -11.69 -1.67 20.34
C GLY A 86 -10.51 -1.42 19.40
N LEU A 87 -10.69 -1.70 18.11
CA LEU A 87 -9.69 -1.46 17.08
C LEU A 87 -9.89 -0.05 16.50
N LYS A 88 -8.80 0.57 16.08
CA LYS A 88 -8.85 1.82 15.33
C LYS A 88 -9.50 1.54 13.97
N ALA A 89 -10.73 2.00 13.78
CA ALA A 89 -11.41 1.86 12.50
C ALA A 89 -10.79 2.76 11.43
N TRP A 90 -10.75 2.23 10.21
CA TRP A 90 -10.47 3.01 9.01
C TRP A 90 -11.79 3.42 8.37
N ARG A 91 -11.88 4.67 7.92
CA ARG A 91 -13.00 5.19 7.14
C ARG A 91 -12.48 5.85 5.87
N PRO A 92 -13.17 5.69 4.72
CA PRO A 92 -12.83 6.39 3.49
C PRO A 92 -12.80 7.88 3.77
N GLN A 93 -11.67 8.49 3.49
CA GLN A 93 -11.54 9.93 3.61
C GLN A 93 -12.15 10.56 2.33
N PRO A 94 -12.81 11.73 2.43
CA PRO A 94 -13.30 12.45 1.26
C PRO A 94 -12.18 12.58 0.21
N PRO A 95 -12.47 12.47 -1.09
CA PRO A 95 -11.43 12.60 -2.11
C PRO A 95 -10.72 13.95 -1.96
N PRO A 96 -9.40 14.01 -2.21
CA PRO A 96 -8.69 15.28 -2.20
C PRO A 96 -9.27 16.23 -3.27
N PRO A 97 -9.09 17.55 -3.12
CA PRO A 97 -9.47 18.51 -4.15
C PRO A 97 -8.83 18.20 -5.51
N PRO A 98 -9.41 18.64 -6.64
CA PRO A 98 -8.78 18.49 -7.95
C PRO A 98 -7.34 19.04 -7.95
N GLY A 99 -6.39 18.28 -8.51
CA GLY A 99 -4.97 18.62 -8.52
C GLY A 99 -4.23 18.37 -7.20
N TRP A 100 -4.89 17.76 -6.21
CA TRP A 100 -4.27 17.26 -4.99
C TRP A 100 -4.28 15.73 -4.96
N HIS A 101 -3.23 15.17 -4.37
CA HIS A 101 -3.02 13.73 -4.28
C HIS A 101 -2.86 13.34 -2.82
N ARG A 102 -3.59 12.31 -2.40
CA ARG A 102 -3.45 11.69 -1.09
C ARG A 102 -2.65 10.41 -1.22
N PHE A 103 -1.58 10.27 -0.44
CA PHE A 103 -0.74 9.08 -0.44
C PHE A 103 -0.02 8.88 0.89
N THR A 104 0.49 7.67 1.09
CA THR A 104 1.35 7.31 2.22
C THR A 104 2.76 7.09 1.70
N LEU A 105 3.76 7.47 2.48
CA LEU A 105 5.16 7.28 2.13
C LEU A 105 5.93 6.75 3.35
N VAL A 106 6.59 5.62 3.21
CA VAL A 106 7.24 4.86 4.30
C VAL A 106 8.75 4.80 4.06
N HIS A 107 9.52 4.95 5.14
CA HIS A 107 10.96 4.73 5.12
C HIS A 107 11.25 3.27 5.49
N GLY A 108 11.40 2.42 4.46
CA GLY A 108 11.72 1.00 4.59
C GLY A 108 13.01 0.65 3.86
N PRO A 109 14.19 0.99 4.41
CA PRO A 109 15.46 0.67 3.76
C PRO A 109 15.66 -0.85 3.65
N VAL A 110 16.35 -1.31 2.60
CA VAL A 110 16.69 -2.72 2.40
C VAL A 110 17.39 -3.28 3.64
N GLY A 111 16.96 -4.46 4.10
CA GLY A 111 17.46 -5.10 5.31
C GLY A 111 16.65 -4.70 6.54
N ARG A 112 17.24 -3.93 7.47
CA ARG A 112 16.61 -3.60 8.76
C ARG A 112 15.90 -2.25 8.71
N THR A 113 14.58 -2.29 8.72
CA THR A 113 13.73 -1.10 8.92
C THR A 113 13.91 -0.54 10.34
N PRO A 114 14.36 0.71 10.51
CA PRO A 114 14.40 1.36 11.82
C PRO A 114 12.97 1.65 12.29
N GLY A 115 12.71 1.36 13.57
CA GLY A 115 11.38 1.57 14.15
C GLY A 115 10.99 3.04 14.22
N TYR A 116 9.69 3.34 14.32
CA TYR A 116 9.16 4.70 14.34
C TYR A 116 9.89 5.64 15.32
N ALA A 117 10.28 5.16 16.50
CA ALA A 117 10.95 5.96 17.53
C ALA A 117 12.46 6.19 17.30
N ASP A 118 13.05 5.75 16.17
CA ASP A 118 14.46 5.96 15.90
C ASP A 118 14.80 7.47 15.81
N PRO A 119 15.84 7.96 16.52
CA PRO A 119 16.19 9.38 16.57
C PRO A 119 16.48 10.03 15.20
N ARG A 120 16.80 9.23 14.18
CA ARG A 120 16.96 9.74 12.80
C ARG A 120 15.72 10.47 12.29
N TYR A 121 14.55 10.15 12.83
CA TYR A 121 13.28 10.75 12.41
C TYR A 121 12.93 12.01 13.21
N ASP A 122 13.69 12.37 14.24
CA ASP A 122 13.35 13.50 15.12
C ASP A 122 13.24 14.81 14.36
N ALA A 123 14.16 15.06 13.41
CA ALA A 123 14.17 16.28 12.63
C ALA A 123 12.94 16.43 11.72
N ILE A 124 12.54 15.35 11.03
CA ILE A 124 11.37 15.35 10.14
C ILE A 124 10.06 15.30 10.92
N LYS A 125 10.05 14.71 12.13
CA LYS A 125 8.88 14.78 13.03
C LYS A 125 8.68 16.17 13.60
N ALA A 126 9.77 16.86 13.95
CA ALA A 126 9.71 18.22 14.48
C ALA A 126 9.27 19.23 13.42
N ARG A 127 9.62 19.00 12.16
CA ARG A 127 9.28 19.88 11.02
C ARG A 127 8.92 19.03 9.80
N PRO A 128 7.70 18.46 9.75
CA PRO A 128 7.29 17.64 8.62
C PRO A 128 7.12 18.49 7.36
N PRO A 129 7.32 17.89 6.16
CA PRO A 129 7.00 18.52 4.89
C PRO A 129 5.57 19.04 4.86
N GLN A 130 5.34 20.14 4.13
CA GLN A 130 4.01 20.72 4.03
C GLN A 130 3.00 19.69 3.48
N GLY A 131 1.83 19.63 4.12
CA GLY A 131 0.76 18.70 3.75
C GLY A 131 0.99 17.26 4.23
N CYS A 132 2.05 16.99 5.01
CA CYS A 132 2.37 15.66 5.52
C CYS A 132 2.31 15.59 7.05
N VAL A 133 1.86 14.44 7.56
CA VAL A 133 1.80 14.13 8.99
C VAL A 133 2.63 12.87 9.25
N PRO A 134 3.64 12.91 10.15
CA PRO A 134 4.38 11.74 10.59
C PRO A 134 3.48 10.74 11.31
N GLU A 135 3.61 9.46 10.98
CA GLU A 135 2.85 8.40 11.62
C GLU A 135 3.69 7.12 11.83
N ASP A 136 3.36 6.41 12.90
CA ASP A 136 3.77 5.03 13.13
C ASP A 136 2.89 4.07 12.31
N LEU A 137 3.47 3.54 11.24
CA LEU A 137 2.82 2.60 10.33
C LEU A 137 3.35 1.20 10.63
N ASN A 138 2.65 0.48 11.51
CA ASN A 138 3.01 -0.87 11.93
C ASN A 138 4.46 -0.99 12.45
N GLY A 139 4.90 -0.02 13.25
CA GLY A 139 6.25 0.04 13.80
C GLY A 139 7.25 0.76 12.90
N SER A 140 6.89 1.10 11.66
CA SER A 140 7.75 1.81 10.71
C SER A 140 7.45 3.29 10.69
N PHE A 141 8.45 4.11 10.37
CA PHE A 141 8.23 5.52 10.11
C PHE A 141 7.62 5.75 8.73
N GLY A 142 6.52 6.50 8.68
CA GLY A 142 6.05 7.07 7.44
C GLY A 142 5.33 8.39 7.61
N LEU A 143 4.83 8.88 6.48
CA LEU A 143 4.13 10.13 6.31
C LEU A 143 2.81 9.84 5.60
N ARG A 144 1.69 10.32 6.16
CA ARG A 144 0.48 10.52 5.35
C ARG A 144 0.50 11.91 4.77
N CYS A 145 0.29 12.02 3.47
CA CYS A 145 0.38 13.28 2.77
C CYS A 145 -0.87 13.57 1.95
N GLU A 146 -1.25 14.84 1.92
CA GLU A 146 -2.10 15.43 0.89
C GLU A 146 -1.32 16.59 0.29
N ARG A 147 -0.93 16.47 -0.98
CA ARG A 147 -0.08 17.46 -1.66
C ARG A 147 -0.59 17.80 -3.05
N PRO A 148 -0.39 19.04 -3.51
CA PRO A 148 -0.68 19.40 -4.89
C PRO A 148 0.29 18.69 -5.85
N GLY A 149 -0.15 18.47 -7.08
CA GLY A 149 0.69 17.96 -8.16
C GLY A 149 -0.11 17.76 -9.44
N ALA A 150 0.55 17.80 -10.59
CA ALA A 150 -0.10 17.48 -11.86
C ALA A 150 -0.60 16.02 -11.85
N ARG A 151 0.24 15.10 -11.36
CA ARG A 151 -0.09 13.69 -11.15
C ARG A 151 0.46 13.20 -9.81
N LEU A 152 -0.01 12.02 -9.39
CA LEU A 152 0.41 11.38 -8.15
C LEU A 152 1.93 11.18 -8.10
N LEU A 153 2.53 10.62 -9.16
CA LEU A 153 3.98 10.36 -9.18
C LEU A 153 4.81 11.66 -9.11
N ASP A 154 4.31 12.76 -9.67
CA ASP A 154 4.99 14.06 -9.56
C ASP A 154 5.01 14.52 -8.08
N ALA A 155 3.86 14.47 -7.39
CA ALA A 155 3.74 14.84 -5.98
C ALA A 155 4.58 13.95 -5.05
N VAL A 156 4.63 12.63 -5.33
CA VAL A 156 5.45 11.67 -4.58
C VAL A 156 6.94 11.93 -4.83
N GLY A 157 7.34 12.10 -6.10
CA GLY A 157 8.74 12.31 -6.49
C GLY A 157 9.31 13.58 -5.87
N GLU A 158 8.57 14.69 -5.94
CA GLU A 158 8.95 15.96 -5.31
C GLU A 158 9.12 15.83 -3.79
N LEU A 159 8.19 15.15 -3.10
CA LEU A 159 8.31 14.91 -1.66
C LEU A 159 9.53 14.04 -1.32
N CYS A 160 9.80 12.99 -2.08
CA CYS A 160 10.99 12.16 -1.90
C CYS A 160 12.27 13.00 -2.03
N GLY A 161 12.35 13.84 -3.07
CA GLY A 161 13.48 14.76 -3.27
C GLY A 161 13.63 15.77 -2.13
N GLU A 162 12.52 16.37 -1.67
CA GLU A 162 12.49 17.30 -0.52
C GLU A 162 13.04 16.62 0.75
N ILE A 163 12.52 15.44 1.08
CA ILE A 163 12.95 14.66 2.26
C ILE A 163 14.42 14.28 2.15
N ARG A 164 14.86 13.84 0.97
CA ARG A 164 16.26 13.46 0.75
C ARG A 164 17.20 14.66 0.92
N ALA A 165 16.84 15.82 0.37
CA ALA A 165 17.63 17.03 0.48
C ALA A 165 17.66 17.59 1.92
N ALA A 166 16.53 17.58 2.63
CA ALA A 166 16.41 18.18 3.96
C ALA A 166 16.85 17.24 5.10
N HIS A 167 16.70 15.93 4.94
CA HIS A 167 16.87 14.95 6.01
C HIS A 167 17.80 13.78 5.65
N GLY A 168 18.26 13.69 4.40
CA GLY A 168 19.11 12.58 3.96
C GLY A 168 18.41 11.22 3.94
N LEU A 169 17.07 11.18 4.06
CA LEU A 169 16.29 9.93 4.06
C LEU A 169 15.85 9.58 2.63
N LEU A 170 15.92 8.30 2.27
CA LEU A 170 15.36 7.79 1.01
C LEU A 170 14.08 7.03 1.33
N MET A 171 12.94 7.63 1.02
CA MET A 171 11.66 6.96 1.16
C MET A 171 11.51 5.90 0.06
N SER A 172 11.01 4.71 0.42
CA SER A 172 11.13 3.52 -0.44
C SER A 172 9.83 2.76 -0.66
N ASP A 173 8.73 3.16 -0.02
CA ASP A 173 7.48 2.40 -0.06
C ASP A 173 6.26 3.35 0.04
N LEU A 174 5.22 3.07 -0.74
CA LEU A 174 3.93 3.77 -0.72
C LEU A 174 2.89 3.12 0.21
N GLY A 175 3.34 2.24 1.11
CA GLY A 175 2.50 1.41 1.98
C GLY A 175 1.97 0.16 1.30
N ILE A 176 2.68 -0.34 0.28
CA ILE A 176 2.30 -1.57 -0.44
C ILE A 176 2.99 -2.75 0.23
N GLU A 177 2.19 -3.59 0.87
CA GLU A 177 2.67 -4.69 1.70
C GLU A 177 3.48 -5.73 0.91
N LYS A 178 4.54 -6.25 1.54
CA LYS A 178 5.43 -7.35 1.08
C LYS A 178 6.37 -7.00 -0.08
N LEU A 179 6.54 -5.73 -0.40
CA LEU A 179 7.60 -5.24 -1.30
C LEU A 179 8.96 -5.04 -0.60
N TRP A 180 9.19 -5.51 0.62
CA TRP A 180 10.46 -5.25 1.35
C TRP A 180 11.27 -6.51 1.63
N GLU A 181 10.88 -7.66 1.07
CA GLU A 181 11.66 -8.91 1.11
C GLU A 181 12.85 -8.85 0.12
N TRP A 182 13.51 -7.71 0.03
CA TRP A 182 14.48 -7.42 -1.02
C TRP A 182 15.89 -7.81 -0.60
N SER A 183 16.58 -8.50 -1.51
CA SER A 183 17.98 -8.88 -1.37
C SER A 183 18.89 -7.72 -1.77
N SER A 184 20.04 -7.58 -1.10
CA SER A 184 21.09 -6.61 -1.46
C SER A 184 22.29 -7.32 -2.10
N ASP A 185 22.04 -8.37 -2.86
CA ASP A 185 23.03 -9.32 -3.40
C ASP A 185 23.71 -8.86 -4.70
N GLY A 186 23.62 -7.56 -5.02
CA GLY A 186 24.34 -6.93 -6.12
C GLY A 186 23.57 -6.89 -7.44
N PRO A 187 24.23 -6.41 -8.52
CA PRO A 187 23.58 -6.12 -9.80
C PRO A 187 23.16 -7.36 -10.61
N ASP A 188 23.66 -8.53 -10.25
CA ASP A 188 23.38 -9.82 -10.92
C ASP A 188 22.67 -10.81 -9.98
N GLY A 189 22.18 -10.35 -8.84
CA GLY A 189 21.52 -11.17 -7.82
C GLY A 189 19.99 -11.12 -7.85
N TRP A 190 19.34 -11.80 -6.91
CA TRP A 190 17.88 -11.81 -6.77
C TRP A 190 17.30 -10.41 -6.56
N GLY A 191 18.04 -9.52 -5.88
CA GLY A 191 17.66 -8.12 -5.72
C GLY A 191 17.57 -7.38 -7.05
N ALA A 192 18.46 -7.66 -7.99
CA ALA A 192 18.41 -7.07 -9.33
C ALA A 192 17.22 -7.61 -10.15
N GLU A 193 16.89 -8.89 -10.03
CA GLU A 193 15.72 -9.48 -10.67
C GLU A 193 14.41 -8.84 -10.16
N ILE A 194 14.30 -8.58 -8.86
CA ILE A 194 13.16 -7.86 -8.27
C ILE A 194 13.05 -6.44 -8.85
N VAL A 195 14.15 -5.69 -8.94
CA VAL A 195 14.14 -4.35 -9.55
C VAL A 195 13.69 -4.42 -11.00
N GLY A 196 14.21 -5.39 -11.76
CA GLY A 196 13.79 -5.64 -13.14
C GLY A 196 12.29 -5.91 -13.25
N GLN A 197 11.74 -6.77 -12.38
CA GLN A 197 10.31 -7.09 -12.34
C GLN A 197 9.44 -5.85 -12.08
N LEU A 198 9.83 -4.99 -11.12
CA LEU A 198 9.09 -3.77 -10.82
C LEU A 198 9.08 -2.80 -12.00
N LEU A 199 10.21 -2.65 -12.69
CA LEU A 199 10.33 -1.81 -13.87
C LEU A 199 9.52 -2.37 -15.05
N LEU A 200 9.51 -3.70 -15.25
CA LEU A 200 8.67 -4.35 -16.27
C LEU A 200 7.18 -4.13 -15.98
N MET A 201 6.75 -4.30 -14.73
CA MET A 201 5.37 -4.02 -14.33
C MET A 201 5.00 -2.55 -14.49
N ALA A 202 5.92 -1.63 -14.19
CA ALA A 202 5.71 -0.20 -14.41
C ALA A 202 5.62 0.13 -15.91
N ALA A 203 6.45 -0.49 -16.76
CA ALA A 203 6.42 -0.29 -18.20
C ALA A 203 5.12 -0.84 -18.84
N GLU A 204 4.62 -1.97 -18.35
CA GLU A 204 3.36 -2.57 -18.81
C GLU A 204 2.14 -1.76 -18.35
N ARG A 205 2.07 -1.43 -17.06
CA ARG A 205 0.87 -0.81 -16.45
C ARG A 205 0.86 0.72 -16.54
N GLY A 206 2.03 1.35 -16.65
CA GLY A 206 2.17 2.80 -16.73
C GLY A 206 1.29 3.41 -17.83
N PRO A 207 1.39 2.95 -19.09
CA PRO A 207 0.58 3.47 -20.19
C PRO A 207 -0.93 3.37 -19.96
N GLU A 208 -1.41 2.25 -19.41
CA GLU A 208 -2.82 2.04 -19.05
C GLU A 208 -3.32 3.03 -17.98
N LEU A 209 -2.39 3.58 -17.18
CA LEU A 209 -2.65 4.59 -16.15
C LEU A 209 -2.31 6.01 -16.62
N GLY A 210 -1.93 6.19 -17.90
CA GLY A 210 -1.58 7.49 -18.47
C GLY A 210 -0.16 7.98 -18.16
N TYR A 211 0.74 7.10 -17.71
CA TYR A 211 2.16 7.40 -17.54
C TYR A 211 2.99 6.88 -18.72
N GLY A 212 3.71 7.77 -19.39
CA GLY A 212 4.71 7.42 -20.39
C GLY A 212 6.05 7.03 -19.76
N VAL A 213 6.96 6.48 -20.56
CA VAL A 213 8.33 6.15 -20.11
C VAL A 213 9.06 7.38 -19.56
N ASP A 214 8.90 8.54 -20.21
CA ASP A 214 9.53 9.79 -19.75
C ASP A 214 9.04 10.21 -18.35
N ASP A 215 7.78 9.92 -18.02
CA ASP A 215 7.22 10.20 -16.69
C ASP A 215 7.84 9.29 -15.64
N LEU A 216 7.99 8.00 -15.94
CA LEU A 216 8.63 7.03 -15.05
C LEU A 216 10.11 7.39 -14.82
N VAL A 217 10.82 7.77 -15.88
CA VAL A 217 12.21 8.23 -15.77
C VAL A 217 12.31 9.53 -14.98
N SER A 218 11.39 10.48 -15.21
CA SER A 218 11.32 11.73 -14.46
C SER A 218 11.09 11.48 -12.97
N PHE A 219 10.16 10.57 -12.64
CA PHE A 219 9.90 10.15 -11.28
C PHE A 219 11.17 9.58 -10.62
N LEU A 220 11.84 8.62 -11.28
CA LEU A 220 13.08 8.03 -10.76
C LEU A 220 14.16 9.07 -10.50
N ARG A 221 14.37 10.00 -11.44
CA ARG A 221 15.34 11.09 -11.30
C ARG A 221 15.00 12.00 -10.12
N THR A 222 13.73 12.34 -9.95
CA THR A 222 13.28 13.27 -8.90
C THR A 222 13.30 12.61 -7.53
N ALA A 223 12.76 11.39 -7.43
CA ALA A 223 12.68 10.64 -6.17
C ALA A 223 14.06 10.22 -5.65
N ALA A 224 14.98 9.86 -6.54
CA ALA A 224 16.35 9.49 -6.18
C ALA A 224 17.31 10.70 -6.07
N ALA A 225 16.86 11.91 -6.41
CA ALA A 225 17.69 13.10 -6.31
C ALA A 225 18.07 13.36 -4.84
N GLY A 226 19.29 13.01 -4.49
CA GLY A 226 19.99 13.53 -3.33
C GLY A 226 21.13 14.41 -3.82
N SER A 227 21.30 15.57 -3.19
CA SER A 227 22.32 16.57 -3.45
C SER A 227 23.60 15.96 -4.02
N ALA A 228 23.82 16.14 -5.33
CA ALA A 228 25.16 16.05 -5.90
C ALA A 228 25.95 17.20 -5.26
N GLY A 229 26.64 16.90 -4.17
CA GLY A 229 27.38 17.88 -3.40
C GLY A 229 28.68 17.28 -2.87
N GLY A 230 29.75 17.49 -3.66
CA GLY A 230 31.13 17.67 -3.19
C GLY A 230 31.88 16.44 -2.74
#